data_AF-A0A8S9UFJ2-F1
#
_entry.id   AF-A0A8S9UFJ2-F1
#
_cell.length_a   1.000
_cell.length_b   1.000
_cell.length_c   1.000
_cell.angle_alpha   90.00
_cell.angle_beta   90.00
_cell.angle_gamma   90.00
#
_symmetry.space_group_name_H-M   'P 1'
#
loop_
_entity.id
_entity.type
_entity.pdbx_description
1 polymer ?
#
loop_
_entity_poly.entity_id
_entity_poly.type
_entity_poly.pdbx_seq_one_letter_code
_entity_poly.pdbx_strand_id
1 'polypeptide(L)'
;MFDKLRDFGLDLENIVYYRGEMHCLVMIPKRQNKRELYVVNEDHLSSTALVMDDNINNSALYEFVKGIVDFAGIPRKTDFTRVSLFDFSSLTRADKAASILSSHGKKLYVSLIGDSLHEPVWHEGVGTCSGFLSACGWWHRSAEIPMNSFWSTVKPHTK
;
A
#
# COMPACT_ATOMS: atom_id res chain seq x y z
N MET A 1 -21.57 15.00 6.11
CA MET A 1 -21.57 13.52 6.21
C MET A 1 -20.71 13.09 7.37
N PHE A 2 -19.44 13.52 7.42
CA PHE A 2 -18.53 13.23 8.54
C PHE A 2 -19.01 13.73 9.90
N ASP A 3 -19.67 14.90 9.99
CA ASP A 3 -20.20 15.39 11.27
C ASP A 3 -21.25 14.45 11.87
N LYS A 4 -22.14 13.90 11.02
CA LYS A 4 -23.14 12.92 11.45
C LYS A 4 -22.48 11.61 11.88
N LEU A 5 -21.45 11.15 11.18
CA LEU A 5 -20.68 9.97 11.59
C LEU A 5 -19.99 10.21 12.94
N ARG A 6 -19.49 11.42 13.17
CA ARG A 6 -18.90 11.84 14.45
C ARG A 6 -19.89 11.78 15.60
N ASP A 7 -21.15 12.13 15.37
CA ASP A 7 -22.23 11.98 16.37
C ASP A 7 -22.47 10.50 16.77
N PHE A 8 -22.13 9.56 15.87
CA PHE A 8 -22.13 8.11 16.15
C PHE A 8 -20.80 7.58 16.68
N GLY A 9 -19.82 8.44 16.99
CA GLY A 9 -18.48 8.04 17.44
C GLY A 9 -17.56 7.55 16.31
N LEU A 10 -17.90 7.84 15.05
CA LEU A 10 -17.19 7.39 13.85
C LEU A 10 -16.49 8.57 13.15
N ASP A 11 -15.49 9.19 13.79
CA ASP A 11 -14.63 10.23 13.18
C ASP A 11 -13.68 9.67 12.09
N LEU A 12 -13.95 9.96 10.82
CA LEU A 12 -13.13 9.57 9.68
C LEU A 12 -12.56 10.82 8.99
N GLU A 13 -11.31 10.74 8.52
CA GLU A 13 -10.70 11.75 7.66
C GLU A 13 -11.16 11.60 6.21
N ASN A 14 -11.28 10.36 5.74
CA ASN A 14 -11.69 10.05 4.38
C ASN A 14 -12.45 8.72 4.31
N ILE A 15 -13.35 8.61 3.35
CA ILE A 15 -14.06 7.39 3.00
C ILE A 15 -14.32 7.37 1.49
N VAL A 16 -13.91 6.30 0.83
CA VAL A 16 -14.07 6.08 -0.60
C VAL A 16 -14.78 4.75 -0.81
N TYR A 17 -15.82 4.77 -1.63
CA TYR A 17 -16.63 3.61 -1.94
C TYR A 17 -16.60 3.34 -3.44
N TYR A 18 -16.10 2.16 -3.81
CA TYR A 18 -16.07 1.67 -5.18
C TYR A 18 -17.17 0.64 -5.38
N ARG A 19 -18.03 0.90 -6.35
CA ARG A 19 -19.11 -0.01 -6.76
C ARG A 19 -18.73 -0.69 -8.07
N GLY A 20 -18.53 -2.00 -8.01
CA GLY A 20 -18.30 -2.85 -9.18
C GLY A 20 -18.92 -4.23 -8.97
N GLU A 21 -18.27 -5.28 -9.50
CA GLU A 21 -18.63 -6.67 -9.20
C GLU A 21 -18.44 -7.00 -7.72
N MET A 22 -17.37 -6.45 -7.13
CA MET A 22 -17.16 -6.39 -5.70
C MET A 22 -17.30 -4.95 -5.21
N HIS A 23 -17.92 -4.80 -4.05
CA HIS A 23 -18.09 -3.52 -3.38
C HIS A 23 -16.91 -3.31 -2.43
N CYS A 24 -16.08 -2.31 -2.71
CA CYS A 24 -14.89 -2.03 -1.90
C CYS A 24 -15.06 -0.71 -1.15
N LEU A 25 -14.78 -0.73 0.15
CA LEU A 25 -14.79 0.45 1.01
C LEU A 25 -13.38 0.68 1.54
N VAL A 26 -12.82 1.86 1.29
CA VAL A 26 -11.53 2.31 1.82
C VAL A 26 -11.78 3.51 2.71
N MET A 27 -11.29 3.49 3.94
CA MET A 27 -11.53 4.54 4.91
C MET A 27 -10.30 4.85 5.75
N ILE A 28 -10.20 6.09 6.19
CA ILE A 28 -9.09 6.60 7.01
C ILE A 28 -9.68 7.06 8.35
N PRO A 29 -9.76 6.19 9.37
CA PRO A 29 -10.23 6.57 10.68
C PRO A 29 -9.19 7.40 11.43
N LYS A 30 -9.64 8.42 12.17
CA LYS A 30 -8.73 9.20 13.04
C LYS A 30 -8.17 8.33 14.15
N ARG A 31 -6.94 8.62 14.56
CA ARG A 31 -6.25 7.88 15.63
C ARG A 31 -7.03 7.89 16.96
N GLN A 32 -7.74 8.98 17.25
CA GLN A 32 -8.55 9.12 18.48
C GLN A 32 -9.67 8.07 18.57
N ASN A 33 -10.24 7.63 17.44
CA ASN A 33 -11.27 6.58 17.41
C ASN A 33 -10.74 5.18 17.71
N LYS A 34 -9.44 4.94 17.55
CA LYS A 34 -8.88 3.59 17.69
C LYS A 34 -8.93 3.10 19.14
N ARG A 35 -8.94 4.02 20.12
CA ARG A 35 -9.15 3.70 21.54
C ARG A 35 -10.62 3.57 21.92
N GLU A 36 -11.52 4.32 21.28
CA GLU A 36 -12.93 4.38 21.67
C GLU A 36 -13.77 3.19 21.17
N LEU A 37 -13.26 2.44 20.17
CA LEU A 37 -13.99 1.35 19.53
C LEU A 37 -13.35 -0.04 19.72
N TYR A 38 -12.32 -0.15 20.58
CA TYR A 38 -11.62 -1.42 20.89
C TYR A 38 -11.11 -2.20 19.67
N VAL A 39 -10.91 -1.52 18.53
CA VAL A 39 -10.41 -2.13 17.28
C VAL A 39 -8.95 -2.57 17.42
N VAL A 40 -8.18 -1.88 18.26
CA VAL A 40 -6.82 -2.24 18.65
C VAL A 40 -6.78 -2.57 20.14
N ASN A 41 -6.04 -3.61 20.52
CA ASN A 41 -5.94 -4.09 21.90
C ASN A 41 -5.07 -3.16 22.76
N GLU A 42 -3.90 -2.78 22.25
CA GLU A 42 -2.95 -1.86 22.89
C GLU A 42 -2.62 -0.67 21.99
N ASP A 43 -2.50 0.53 22.58
CA ASP A 43 -2.08 1.73 21.85
C ASP A 43 -0.56 1.85 21.84
N HIS A 44 0.05 1.26 20.82
CA HIS A 44 1.48 1.37 20.56
C HIS A 44 1.83 2.74 19.94
N LEU A 45 2.98 3.29 20.35
CA LEU A 45 3.51 4.54 19.77
C LEU A 45 3.86 4.39 18.28
N SER A 46 4.41 3.22 17.91
CA SER A 46 4.71 2.88 16.51
C SER A 46 3.43 2.54 15.75
N SER A 47 3.20 3.19 14.62
CA SER A 47 2.06 2.96 13.73
C SER A 47 2.06 1.54 13.16
N THR A 48 3.25 1.01 12.85
CA THR A 48 3.41 -0.36 12.35
C THR A 48 2.99 -1.39 13.40
N ALA A 49 3.42 -1.21 14.66
CA ALA A 49 3.01 -2.10 15.76
C ALA A 49 1.51 -2.00 16.05
N LEU A 50 0.91 -0.82 15.86
CA LEU A 50 -0.51 -0.58 16.11
C LEU A 50 -1.42 -1.40 15.18
N VAL A 51 -1.01 -1.65 13.94
CA VAL A 51 -1.80 -2.36 12.92
C VAL A 51 -1.38 -3.82 12.73
N MET A 52 -0.55 -4.37 13.62
CA MET A 52 -0.19 -5.78 13.58
C MET A 52 -1.41 -6.66 13.84
N ASP A 53 -1.51 -7.80 13.14
CA ASP A 53 -2.65 -8.72 13.24
C ASP A 53 -2.94 -9.14 14.70
N ASP A 54 -1.90 -9.38 15.51
CA ASP A 54 -2.01 -9.78 16.92
C ASP A 54 -2.58 -8.65 17.81
N ASN A 55 -2.45 -7.39 17.38
CA ASN A 55 -2.97 -6.22 18.08
C ASN A 55 -4.37 -5.82 17.59
N ILE A 56 -4.90 -6.46 16.53
CA ILE A 56 -6.20 -6.13 15.95
C ILE A 56 -7.29 -7.04 16.52
N ASN A 57 -8.32 -6.43 17.10
CA ASN A 57 -9.56 -7.13 17.43
C ASN A 57 -10.46 -7.20 16.19
N ASN A 58 -10.38 -8.33 15.47
CA ASN A 58 -11.14 -8.54 14.24
C ASN A 58 -12.67 -8.42 14.42
N SER A 59 -13.21 -8.84 15.57
CA SER A 59 -14.65 -8.73 15.85
C SER A 59 -15.08 -7.27 16.01
N ALA A 60 -14.31 -6.48 16.75
CA ALA A 60 -14.55 -5.04 16.91
C ALA A 60 -14.37 -4.29 15.59
N LEU A 61 -13.33 -4.64 14.81
CA LEU A 61 -13.11 -4.10 13.48
C LEU A 61 -14.30 -4.38 12.55
N TYR A 62 -14.83 -5.60 12.57
CA TYR A 62 -15.99 -6.00 11.76
C TYR A 62 -17.23 -5.15 12.09
N GLU A 63 -17.59 -5.04 13.38
CA GLU A 63 -18.75 -4.24 13.80
C GLU A 63 -18.56 -2.74 13.51
N PHE A 64 -17.33 -2.23 13.62
CA PHE A 64 -17.01 -0.86 13.22
C PHE A 64 -17.28 -0.61 11.73
N VAL A 65 -16.77 -1.47 10.83
CA VAL A 65 -17.02 -1.32 9.38
C VAL A 65 -18.51 -1.53 9.07
N LYS A 66 -19.17 -2.43 9.80
CA LYS A 66 -20.60 -2.70 9.64
C LYS A 66 -21.42 -1.44 9.91
N GLY A 67 -21.18 -0.76 11.03
CA GLY A 67 -21.87 0.48 11.39
C GLY A 67 -21.68 1.60 10.36
N ILE A 68 -20.48 1.74 9.80
CA ILE A 68 -20.21 2.74 8.75
C ILE A 68 -21.01 2.46 7.48
N VAL A 69 -21.09 1.20 7.07
CA VAL A 69 -21.84 0.83 5.87
C VAL A 69 -23.34 0.95 6.08
N ASP A 70 -23.84 0.55 7.24
CA ASP A 70 -25.26 0.68 7.58
C ASP A 70 -25.66 2.16 7.60
N PHE A 71 -24.79 3.02 8.16
CA PHE A 71 -24.96 4.48 8.09
C PHE A 71 -24.91 5.02 6.66
N ALA A 72 -23.98 4.52 5.83
CA ALA A 72 -23.87 4.91 4.43
C ALA A 72 -25.02 4.36 3.55
N GLY A 73 -25.87 3.47 4.09
CA GLY A 73 -27.00 2.86 3.39
C GLY A 73 -26.56 2.00 2.20
N ILE A 74 -25.36 1.40 2.24
CA ILE A 74 -24.88 0.58 1.12
C ILE A 74 -25.61 -0.77 1.18
N PRO A 75 -26.39 -1.14 0.15
CA PRO A 75 -27.17 -2.36 0.17
C PRO A 75 -26.25 -3.58 0.18
N ARG A 76 -26.43 -4.44 1.19
CA ARG A 76 -25.67 -5.69 1.36
C ARG A 76 -26.55 -6.88 1.01
N LYS A 77 -26.04 -7.76 0.14
CA LYS A 77 -26.63 -9.08 -0.11
C LYS A 77 -25.95 -10.20 0.67
N THR A 78 -24.71 -9.99 1.10
CA THR A 78 -23.85 -10.97 1.79
C THR A 78 -22.95 -10.26 2.80
N ASP A 79 -22.44 -10.99 3.78
CA ASP A 79 -21.44 -10.51 4.74
C ASP A 79 -20.14 -10.11 4.04
N PHE A 80 -19.27 -9.40 4.77
CA PHE A 80 -17.99 -8.97 4.25
C PHE A 80 -17.09 -10.16 3.94
N THR A 81 -16.55 -10.19 2.73
CA THR A 81 -15.56 -11.21 2.36
C THR A 81 -14.26 -11.02 3.12
N ARG A 82 -13.80 -9.78 3.28
CA ARG A 82 -12.53 -9.43 3.93
C ARG A 82 -12.61 -8.05 4.56
N VAL A 83 -12.02 -7.91 5.75
CA VAL A 83 -11.82 -6.64 6.44
C VAL A 83 -10.39 -6.66 6.98
N SER A 84 -9.62 -5.59 6.74
CA SER A 84 -8.23 -5.50 7.16
C SER A 84 -7.88 -4.04 7.46
N LEU A 85 -6.90 -3.83 8.35
CA LEU A 85 -6.41 -2.51 8.72
C LEU A 85 -4.97 -2.37 8.22
N PHE A 86 -4.66 -1.23 7.61
CA PHE A 86 -3.34 -0.95 7.04
C PHE A 86 -2.78 0.36 7.60
N ASP A 87 -1.45 0.45 7.67
CA ASP A 87 -0.75 1.68 8.03
C ASP A 87 -0.41 2.46 6.76
N PHE A 88 -0.91 3.69 6.66
CA PHE A 88 -0.59 4.64 5.59
C PHE A 88 0.19 5.85 6.10
N SER A 89 0.74 5.80 7.31
CA SER A 89 1.46 6.93 7.91
C SER A 89 2.82 7.21 7.26
N SER A 90 3.38 6.22 6.57
CA SER A 90 4.62 6.34 5.80
C SER A 90 4.43 5.80 4.40
N LEU A 91 5.09 6.43 3.42
CA LEU A 91 5.17 5.93 2.06
C LEU A 91 6.60 5.49 1.77
N THR A 92 6.74 4.25 1.33
CA THR A 92 8.04 3.68 1.01
C THR A 92 8.35 3.90 -0.47
N ARG A 93 9.59 4.29 -0.76
CA ARG A 93 10.11 4.40 -2.12
C ARG A 93 11.54 3.89 -2.16
N ALA A 94 11.86 3.07 -3.15
CA ALA A 94 13.24 2.66 -3.38
C ALA A 94 14.07 3.84 -3.91
N ASP A 95 15.28 3.99 -3.37
CA ASP A 95 16.25 4.99 -3.83
C ASP A 95 16.61 4.80 -5.32
N LYS A 96 16.69 3.53 -5.76
CA LYS A 96 17.04 3.17 -7.13
C LYS A 96 16.02 2.20 -7.71
N ALA A 97 15.64 2.45 -8.96
CA ALA A 97 14.76 1.54 -9.71
C ALA A 97 15.47 0.26 -10.17
N ALA A 98 16.79 0.32 -10.38
CA ALA A 98 17.59 -0.83 -10.81
C ALA A 98 19.03 -0.75 -10.28
N SER A 99 19.66 -1.90 -10.18
CA SER A 99 21.07 -2.05 -9.77
C SER A 99 21.72 -3.23 -10.52
N ILE A 100 23.05 -3.20 -10.59
CA ILE A 100 23.86 -4.29 -11.15
C ILE A 100 24.70 -4.88 -10.03
N LEU A 101 24.42 -6.12 -9.68
CA LEU A 101 25.20 -6.89 -8.72
C LEU A 101 26.30 -7.64 -9.47
N SER A 102 27.53 -7.63 -8.96
CA SER A 102 28.65 -8.36 -9.58
C SER A 102 29.25 -9.34 -8.58
N SER A 103 29.41 -10.60 -8.99
CA SER A 103 30.01 -11.65 -8.17
C SER A 103 30.67 -12.70 -9.06
N HIS A 104 31.87 -13.16 -8.71
CA HIS A 104 32.64 -14.15 -9.46
C HIS A 104 32.79 -13.83 -10.97
N GLY A 105 32.97 -12.54 -11.30
CA GLY A 105 33.07 -12.06 -12.68
C GLY A 105 31.75 -12.07 -13.47
N LYS A 106 30.63 -12.47 -12.86
CA LYS A 106 29.29 -12.42 -13.46
C LYS A 106 28.54 -11.19 -13.00
N LYS A 107 27.75 -10.60 -13.89
CA LYS A 107 26.86 -9.48 -13.61
C LYS A 107 25.41 -9.95 -13.56
N LEU A 108 24.66 -9.51 -12.55
CA LEU A 108 23.23 -9.74 -12.37
C LEU A 108 22.53 -8.39 -12.35
N TYR A 109 21.59 -8.19 -13.27
CA TYR A 109 20.78 -6.99 -13.34
C TYR A 109 19.50 -7.22 -12.52
N VAL A 110 19.21 -6.30 -11.61
CA VAL A 110 18.04 -6.36 -10.74
C VAL A 110 17.26 -5.06 -10.89
N SER A 111 15.94 -5.16 -11.09
CA SER A 111 15.04 -4.01 -11.16
C SER A 111 13.86 -4.22 -10.23
N LEU A 112 13.39 -3.13 -9.64
CA LEU A 112 12.15 -3.05 -8.88
C LEU A 112 11.04 -2.50 -9.79
N ILE A 113 9.84 -3.04 -9.65
CA ILE A 113 8.66 -2.73 -10.47
C ILE A 113 7.44 -2.65 -9.54
N GLY A 114 6.52 -1.74 -9.83
CA GLY A 114 5.28 -1.57 -9.05
C GLY A 114 5.54 -1.09 -7.63
N ASP A 115 4.75 -1.62 -6.68
CA ASP A 115 4.75 -1.20 -5.29
C ASP A 115 6.11 -1.40 -4.60
N SER A 116 6.93 -2.34 -5.08
CA SER A 116 8.31 -2.54 -4.60
C SER A 116 9.25 -1.38 -4.93
N LEU A 117 8.94 -0.60 -5.97
CA LEU A 117 9.66 0.60 -6.35
C LEU A 117 9.06 1.83 -5.68
N HIS A 118 7.73 1.95 -5.69
CA HIS A 118 7.02 3.08 -5.14
C HIS A 118 5.66 2.66 -4.60
N GLU A 119 5.49 2.76 -3.28
CA GLU A 119 4.26 2.41 -2.60
C GLU A 119 3.12 3.37 -3.00
N PRO A 120 2.00 2.87 -3.53
CA PRO A 120 0.92 3.73 -4.01
C PRO A 120 -0.02 4.15 -2.88
N VAL A 121 -0.49 5.40 -2.97
CA VAL A 121 -1.59 5.89 -2.14
C VAL A 121 -2.91 5.41 -2.76
N TRP A 122 -3.59 4.45 -2.13
CA TRP A 122 -4.74 3.78 -2.76
C TRP A 122 -5.91 4.70 -3.09
N HIS A 123 -6.14 5.75 -2.30
CA HIS A 123 -7.23 6.69 -2.55
C HIS A 123 -7.00 7.61 -3.76
N GLU A 124 -5.76 7.69 -4.28
CA GLU A 124 -5.45 8.43 -5.51
C GLU A 124 -5.66 7.60 -6.79
N GLY A 125 -5.75 6.26 -6.66
CA GLY A 125 -6.03 5.37 -7.79
C GLY A 125 -4.90 5.27 -8.84
N VAL A 126 -3.70 5.79 -8.57
CA VAL A 126 -2.58 5.83 -9.53
C VAL A 126 -1.69 4.59 -9.54
N GLY A 127 -1.87 3.67 -8.59
CA GLY A 127 -0.97 2.53 -8.39
C GLY A 127 -0.79 1.65 -9.63
N THR A 128 -1.89 1.29 -10.30
CA THR A 128 -1.82 0.49 -11.53
C THR A 128 -1.05 1.20 -12.64
N CYS A 129 -1.32 2.49 -12.87
CA CYS A 129 -0.62 3.27 -13.91
C CYS A 129 0.88 3.36 -13.63
N SER A 130 1.26 3.67 -12.39
CA SER A 130 2.65 3.73 -11.95
C SER A 130 3.36 2.38 -12.09
N GLY A 131 2.67 1.28 -11.74
CA GLY A 131 3.19 -0.07 -11.91
C GLY A 131 3.48 -0.40 -13.38
N PHE A 132 2.53 -0.14 -14.28
CA PHE A 132 2.73 -0.35 -15.72
C PHE A 132 3.88 0.49 -16.27
N LEU A 133 3.96 1.78 -15.92
CA LEU A 133 5.05 2.65 -16.37
C LEU A 133 6.41 2.17 -15.89
N SER A 134 6.51 1.68 -14.64
CA SER A 134 7.76 1.12 -14.12
C SER A 134 8.20 -0.14 -14.88
N ALA A 135 7.25 -1.00 -15.25
CA ALA A 135 7.52 -2.19 -16.05
C ALA A 135 7.97 -1.83 -17.48
N CYS A 136 7.28 -0.91 -18.15
CA CYS A 136 7.66 -0.44 -19.48
C CYS A 136 9.03 0.24 -19.48
N GLY A 137 9.32 1.06 -18.45
CA GLY A 137 10.62 1.70 -18.28
C GLY A 137 11.76 0.69 -18.12
N TRP A 138 11.53 -0.41 -17.39
CA TRP A 138 12.50 -1.50 -17.29
C TRP A 138 12.71 -2.22 -18.63
N TRP A 139 11.62 -2.52 -19.34
CA TRP A 139 11.69 -3.17 -20.67
C TRP A 139 12.51 -2.35 -21.66
N HIS A 140 12.25 -1.05 -21.75
CA HIS A 140 13.00 -0.15 -22.64
C HIS A 140 14.49 -0.14 -22.29
N ARG A 141 14.81 0.04 -21.01
CA ARG A 141 16.21 0.06 -20.54
C ARG A 141 16.92 -1.27 -20.76
N SER A 142 16.20 -2.39 -20.63
CA SER A 142 16.74 -3.74 -20.89
C SER A 142 17.04 -3.97 -22.37
N ALA A 143 16.23 -3.41 -23.26
CA ALA A 143 16.44 -3.49 -24.71
C ALA A 143 17.64 -2.66 -25.18
N GLU A 144 17.98 -1.59 -24.47
CA GLU A 144 19.16 -0.76 -24.71
C GLU A 144 20.46 -1.35 -24.14
N ILE A 145 20.37 -2.38 -23.28
CA ILE A 145 21.56 -3.13 -22.84
C ILE A 145 22.05 -3.91 -24.06
N PRO A 146 23.21 -3.57 -24.64
CA PRO A 146 23.68 -4.25 -25.82
C PRO A 146 23.91 -5.72 -25.47
N MET A 147 23.29 -6.63 -26.22
CA MET A 147 23.57 -8.08 -26.13
C MET A 147 25.07 -8.41 -26.31
N ASN A 148 25.83 -7.43 -26.84
CA ASN A 148 27.26 -7.48 -27.13
C ASN A 148 28.17 -6.76 -26.11
N SER A 149 27.69 -6.25 -24.96
CA SER A 149 28.62 -5.72 -23.92
C SER A 149 29.34 -6.82 -23.13
N PHE A 150 29.59 -7.95 -23.79
CA PHE A 150 30.23 -9.16 -23.28
C PHE A 150 31.76 -9.07 -23.24
N TRP A 151 32.36 -8.05 -23.86
CA TRP A 151 33.80 -7.80 -23.78
C TRP A 151 34.14 -6.30 -23.78
N SER A 152 35.07 -5.94 -22.88
CA SER A 152 35.78 -4.66 -22.78
C SER A 152 35.04 -3.44 -22.22
N THR A 153 35.29 -3.13 -20.94
CA THR A 153 35.99 -1.88 -20.52
C THR A 153 36.24 -1.90 -19.01
N VAL A 154 37.31 -2.58 -18.60
CA VAL A 154 38.15 -2.09 -17.51
C VAL A 154 39.23 -1.29 -18.22
N LYS A 155 39.19 0.04 -18.14
CA LYS A 155 40.39 0.85 -18.38
C LYS A 155 41.02 1.12 -17.01
N PRO A 156 42.31 0.79 -16.82
CA PRO A 156 43.02 1.19 -15.62
C PRO A 156 43.21 2.71 -15.64
N HIS A 157 42.85 3.36 -14.53
CA HIS A 157 43.28 4.73 -14.28
C HIS A 157 44.62 4.66 -13.54
N THR A 158 45.69 5.07 -14.22
CA THR A 158 46.96 5.47 -13.64
C THR A 158 47.32 6.84 -14.19
N LYS A 159 47.11 7.88 -13.40
CA LYS A 159 48.14 8.60 -12.63
C LYS A 159 47.44 9.41 -11.54
#